data_AF-A0A0F7FX75-F1
#
_entry.id   AF-A0A0F7FX75-F1
#
_cell.length_a   1.000
_cell.length_b   1.000
_cell.length_c   1.000
_cell.angle_alpha   90.00
_cell.angle_beta   90.00
_cell.angle_gamma   90.00
#
_symmetry.space_group_name_H-M   'P 1'
#
loop_
_entity.id
_entity.type
_entity.pdbx_description
1 polymer ?
#
loop_
_entity_poly.entity_id
_entity_poly.type
_entity_poly.pdbx_seq_one_letter_code
_entity_poly.pdbx_strand_id
1 'polypeptide(L)'
;MTRTSTNTTTPMETRLRVLDPLLPSVHALPAPVEGDITFTLPGAEGRYRRRRVDPQAYEASWAALDQHQLYARLTGPDPARALDTLLTAWDRRMAAARPAPGDSEAVFTWPSRDTEVTATLLAHGFTPKTVTAVRAATTGPPPGRAARAGDLLVRPLAPADAGDLDRAVALWLDELRWDAQFGSTMPRESSAHHARQRLAAPGAWVWLAERNRRITGLLSVEPPEEAAWAARQVAARRVGYLSTLMVEAAERGCGTGTALVRTAHLALAEAGATHTLLHYAALSPLSGPFWHRAGYRPLWTTWARRPPAH
;
A
#
# COMPACT_ATOMS: atom_id res chain seq x y z
N MET A 1 36.34 30.02 9.08
CA MET A 1 35.62 29.79 7.81
C MET A 1 34.35 29.02 8.12
N THR A 2 33.26 29.76 8.29
CA THR A 2 31.93 29.26 8.63
C THR A 2 31.27 28.73 7.36
N ARG A 3 30.99 27.42 7.27
CA ARG A 3 30.21 26.83 6.18
C ARG A 3 28.74 27.10 6.45
N THR A 4 28.23 28.18 5.89
CA THR A 4 26.79 28.45 5.80
C THR A 4 26.19 27.48 4.79
N SER A 5 25.69 26.33 5.24
CA SER A 5 24.83 25.48 4.40
C SER A 5 23.47 26.17 4.29
N THR A 6 23.29 26.96 3.24
CA THR A 6 21.98 27.44 2.80
C THR A 6 21.16 26.23 2.36
N ASN A 7 20.29 25.76 3.26
CA ASN A 7 19.37 24.66 3.00
C ASN A 7 18.18 25.21 2.20
N THR A 8 18.37 25.43 0.89
CA THR A 8 17.31 25.95 0.02
C THR A 8 16.28 24.85 -0.22
N THR A 9 15.25 24.79 0.62
CA THR A 9 14.09 23.91 0.42
C THR A 9 13.37 24.33 -0.86
N THR A 10 13.12 23.38 -1.77
CA THR A 10 12.47 23.72 -3.06
C THR A 10 10.97 23.96 -2.87
N PRO A 11 10.30 24.75 -3.73
CA PRO A 11 8.86 25.01 -3.63
C PRO A 11 8.00 23.74 -3.54
N MET A 12 8.42 22.66 -4.21
CA MET A 12 7.77 21.35 -4.14
C MET A 12 7.90 20.70 -2.75
N GLU A 13 9.08 20.73 -2.16
CA GLU A 13 9.32 20.17 -0.82
C GLU A 13 8.47 20.89 0.23
N THR A 14 8.33 22.21 0.09
CA THR A 14 7.41 23.00 0.92
C THR A 14 5.95 22.60 0.68
N ARG A 15 5.52 22.43 -0.57
CA ARG A 15 4.15 22.02 -0.91
C ARG A 15 3.79 20.66 -0.29
N LEU A 16 4.64 19.64 -0.44
CA LEU A 16 4.37 18.31 0.09
C LEU A 16 4.26 18.31 1.62
N ARG A 17 5.14 19.03 2.32
CA ARG A 17 5.04 19.16 3.78
C ARG A 17 3.77 19.87 4.23
N VAL A 18 3.32 20.88 3.48
CA VAL A 18 2.05 21.59 3.75
C VAL A 18 0.85 20.67 3.56
N LEU A 19 0.86 19.84 2.51
CA LEU A 19 -0.19 18.83 2.29
C LEU A 19 -0.24 17.83 3.45
N ASP A 20 0.93 17.32 3.84
CA ASP A 20 1.04 16.38 4.94
C ASP A 20 2.48 16.30 5.49
N PRO A 21 2.69 16.52 6.81
CA PRO A 21 4.02 16.46 7.40
C PRO A 21 4.62 15.04 7.42
N LEU A 22 3.82 14.00 7.21
CA LEU A 22 4.29 12.62 7.11
C LEU A 22 4.74 12.23 5.69
N LEU A 23 4.52 13.07 4.67
CA LEU A 23 5.09 12.82 3.35
C LEU A 23 6.62 12.99 3.40
N PRO A 24 7.39 12.16 2.69
CA PRO A 24 8.82 12.36 2.51
C PRO A 24 9.08 13.78 2.02
N SER A 25 10.05 14.45 2.65
CA SER A 25 10.36 15.85 2.37
C SER A 25 10.76 16.09 0.91
N VAL A 26 11.34 15.08 0.27
CA VAL A 26 11.69 15.09 -1.15
C VAL A 26 10.90 13.97 -1.81
N HIS A 27 9.98 14.30 -2.70
CA HIS A 27 9.44 13.33 -3.65
C HIS A 27 10.40 13.23 -4.83
N ALA A 28 11.53 12.58 -4.59
CA ALA A 28 12.57 12.41 -5.59
C ALA A 28 12.07 11.48 -6.69
N LEU A 29 12.29 11.88 -7.94
CA LEU A 29 12.18 10.93 -9.05
C LEU A 29 13.18 9.80 -8.79
N PRO A 30 12.81 8.53 -9.02
CA PRO A 30 13.74 7.42 -8.85
C PRO A 30 14.97 7.65 -9.74
N ALA A 31 16.12 7.11 -9.30
CA ALA A 31 17.32 7.08 -10.11
C ALA A 31 17.00 6.42 -11.47
N PRO A 32 17.47 7.01 -12.58
CA PRO A 32 17.21 6.45 -13.91
C PRO A 32 17.83 5.07 -14.01
N VAL A 33 17.08 4.15 -14.61
CA VAL A 33 17.59 2.85 -15.06
C VAL A 33 17.46 2.74 -16.58
N GLU A 34 18.11 1.75 -17.18
CA GLU A 34 18.01 1.50 -18.61
C GLU A 34 16.55 1.34 -19.05
N GLY A 35 16.18 2.00 -20.14
CA GLY A 35 14.81 2.00 -20.69
C GLY A 35 13.87 3.04 -20.08
N ASP A 36 14.26 3.75 -19.01
CA ASP A 36 13.46 4.85 -18.47
C ASP A 36 13.38 6.02 -19.46
N ILE A 37 12.21 6.66 -19.54
CA ILE A 37 12.00 7.90 -20.28
C ILE A 37 11.88 9.05 -19.28
N THR A 38 12.67 10.09 -19.46
CA THR A 38 12.62 11.30 -18.63
C THR A 38 11.84 12.39 -19.37
N PHE A 39 10.94 13.05 -18.64
CA PHE A 39 10.20 14.22 -19.11
C PHE A 39 10.68 15.46 -18.37
N THR A 40 10.95 16.51 -19.13
CA THR A 40 11.18 17.87 -18.61
C THR A 40 10.23 18.79 -19.36
N LEU A 41 9.15 19.19 -18.70
CA LEU A 41 8.04 19.94 -19.27
C LEU A 41 7.82 21.21 -18.42
N PRO A 42 7.16 22.24 -18.97
CA PRO A 42 6.84 23.45 -18.19
C PRO A 42 6.08 23.09 -16.91
N GLY A 43 6.70 23.37 -15.75
CA GLY A 43 6.09 23.11 -14.44
C GLY A 43 6.02 21.65 -14.00
N ALA A 44 6.57 20.70 -14.77
CA ALA A 44 6.58 19.28 -14.42
C ALA A 44 7.85 18.58 -14.88
N GLU A 45 8.40 17.75 -14.01
CA GLU A 45 9.34 16.70 -14.40
C GLU A 45 8.69 15.33 -14.17
N GLY A 46 9.09 14.35 -14.97
CA GLY A 46 8.60 12.99 -14.78
C GLY A 46 9.57 11.93 -15.21
N ARG A 47 9.38 10.73 -14.68
CA ARG A 47 10.06 9.50 -15.08
C ARG A 47 9.00 8.47 -15.43
N TYR A 48 8.99 8.02 -16.68
CA TYR A 48 8.22 6.87 -17.10
C TYR A 48 9.11 5.62 -17.10
N ARG A 49 8.67 4.61 -16.36
CA ARG A 49 9.29 3.30 -16.26
C ARG A 49 8.29 2.24 -16.70
N ARG A 50 8.69 1.37 -17.63
CA ARG A 50 7.94 0.14 -17.93
C ARG A 50 8.56 -1.00 -17.14
N ARG A 51 7.78 -1.71 -16.34
CA ARG A 51 8.22 -2.86 -15.55
C ARG A 51 7.43 -4.09 -15.99
N ARG A 52 8.15 -5.15 -16.34
CA ARG A 52 7.57 -6.48 -16.54
C ARG A 52 7.82 -7.31 -15.30
N VAL A 53 6.74 -7.77 -14.70
CA VAL A 53 6.77 -8.61 -13.49
C VAL A 53 6.78 -10.06 -13.93
N ASP A 54 7.64 -10.87 -13.31
CA ASP A 54 7.62 -12.32 -13.48
C ASP A 54 6.29 -12.87 -12.93
N PRO A 55 5.49 -13.63 -13.70
CA PRO A 55 4.26 -14.26 -13.22
C PRO A 55 4.43 -15.13 -11.96
N GLN A 56 5.63 -15.65 -11.74
CA GLN A 56 5.96 -16.47 -10.58
C GLN A 56 6.47 -15.66 -9.39
N ALA A 57 6.70 -14.36 -9.54
CA ALA A 57 7.12 -13.50 -8.43
C ALA A 57 5.98 -13.16 -7.48
N TYR A 58 6.31 -12.88 -6.22
CA TYR A 58 5.35 -12.55 -5.17
C TYR A 58 4.47 -11.35 -5.54
N GLU A 59 5.09 -10.29 -6.07
CA GLU A 59 4.40 -9.06 -6.46
C GLU A 59 3.35 -9.23 -7.56
N ALA A 60 3.40 -10.33 -8.33
CA ALA A 60 2.45 -10.60 -9.41
C ALA A 60 1.01 -10.76 -8.91
N SER A 61 0.83 -11.02 -7.61
CA SER A 61 -0.48 -11.10 -6.95
C SER A 61 -1.13 -9.73 -6.72
N TRP A 62 -0.38 -8.63 -6.86
CA TRP A 62 -0.79 -7.28 -6.44
C TRP A 62 -0.86 -6.28 -7.61
N ALA A 63 -0.51 -6.72 -8.82
CA ALA A 63 -0.33 -5.87 -9.97
C ALA A 63 -0.48 -6.62 -11.29
N ALA A 64 -0.67 -5.84 -12.37
CA ALA A 64 -0.58 -6.39 -13.71
C ALA A 64 0.88 -6.73 -14.05
N LEU A 65 1.08 -7.69 -14.94
CA LEU A 65 2.42 -8.12 -15.32
C LEU A 65 3.18 -7.07 -16.14
N ASP A 66 2.48 -6.26 -16.93
CA ASP A 66 3.07 -5.16 -17.70
C ASP A 66 2.66 -3.80 -17.10
N GLN A 67 3.51 -3.26 -16.22
CA GLN A 67 3.25 -2.01 -15.53
C GLN A 67 3.91 -0.83 -16.24
N HIS A 68 3.12 0.20 -16.52
CA HIS A 68 3.58 1.50 -16.96
C HIS A 68 3.51 2.44 -15.76
N GLN A 69 4.64 2.80 -15.18
CA GLN A 69 4.72 3.63 -13.98
C GLN A 69 5.17 5.04 -14.33
N LEU A 70 4.40 6.05 -13.89
CA LEU A 70 4.82 7.45 -13.94
C LEU A 70 5.17 7.93 -12.54
N TYR A 71 6.38 8.45 -12.39
CA TYR A 71 6.79 9.25 -11.25
C TYR A 71 6.82 10.71 -11.67
N ALA A 72 6.30 11.63 -10.86
CA ALA A 72 6.18 13.03 -11.24
C ALA A 72 6.69 13.98 -10.15
N ARG A 73 7.19 15.13 -10.59
CA ARG A 73 7.52 16.28 -9.74
C ARG A 73 6.89 17.52 -10.37
N LEU A 74 5.76 17.95 -9.81
CA LEU A 74 5.05 19.17 -10.20
C LEU A 74 5.69 20.37 -9.49
N THR A 75 6.31 21.25 -10.26
CA THR A 75 7.09 22.41 -9.77
C THR A 75 6.47 23.75 -10.16
N GLY A 76 5.49 23.74 -11.07
CA GLY A 76 4.78 24.94 -11.50
C GLY A 76 3.71 25.42 -10.50
N PRO A 77 3.23 26.67 -10.64
CA PRO A 77 2.19 27.24 -9.79
C PRO A 77 0.79 26.63 -10.03
N ASP A 78 0.60 25.96 -11.16
CA ASP A 78 -0.63 25.25 -11.53
C ASP A 78 -0.34 23.75 -11.68
N PRO A 79 -0.49 22.95 -10.61
CA PRO A 79 -0.16 21.53 -10.62
C PRO A 79 -1.12 20.71 -11.48
N ALA A 80 -2.39 21.13 -11.61
CA ALA A 80 -3.37 20.43 -12.44
C ALA A 80 -2.97 20.50 -13.92
N ARG A 81 -2.59 21.68 -14.41
CA ARG A 81 -2.11 21.88 -15.79
C ARG A 81 -0.75 21.22 -16.04
N ALA A 82 0.15 21.31 -15.07
CA ALA A 82 1.46 20.67 -15.14
C ALA A 82 1.31 19.14 -15.26
N LEU A 83 0.42 18.54 -14.45
CA LEU A 83 0.13 17.11 -14.53
C LEU A 83 -0.55 16.74 -15.85
N ASP A 84 -1.53 17.52 -16.32
CA ASP A 84 -2.22 17.28 -17.60
C ASP A 84 -1.24 17.19 -18.78
N THR A 85 -0.29 18.13 -18.82
CA THR A 85 0.77 18.17 -19.83
C THR A 85 1.66 16.93 -19.74
N LEU A 86 2.01 16.50 -18.52
CA LEU A 86 2.83 15.31 -18.30
C LEU A 86 2.10 14.02 -18.66
N LEU A 87 0.83 13.86 -18.29
CA LEU A 87 0.02 12.69 -18.63
C LEU A 87 -0.19 12.59 -20.14
N THR A 88 -0.46 13.70 -20.82
CA THR A 88 -0.55 13.74 -22.29
C THR A 88 0.75 13.30 -22.96
N ALA A 89 1.91 13.74 -22.46
CA ALA A 89 3.20 13.33 -22.98
C ALA A 89 3.48 11.84 -22.70
N TRP A 90 3.10 11.36 -21.52
CA TRP A 90 3.25 9.97 -21.12
C TRP A 90 2.40 9.03 -21.98
N ASP A 91 1.15 9.41 -22.27
CA ASP A 91 0.22 8.65 -23.11
C ASP A 91 0.78 8.38 -24.50
N ARG A 92 1.40 9.39 -25.13
CA ARG A 92 2.08 9.23 -26.42
C ARG A 92 3.21 8.22 -26.36
N ARG A 93 3.95 8.18 -25.24
CA ARG A 93 5.05 7.22 -25.05
C ARG A 93 4.55 5.82 -24.75
N MET A 94 3.49 5.67 -23.97
CA MET A 94 2.85 4.37 -23.73
C MET A 94 2.28 3.80 -25.03
N ALA A 95 1.60 4.62 -25.83
CA ALA A 95 1.06 4.19 -27.12
C ALA A 95 2.15 3.65 -28.07
N ALA A 96 3.30 4.34 -28.13
CA ALA A 96 4.44 3.88 -28.90
C ALA A 96 5.02 2.54 -28.40
N ALA A 97 4.87 2.22 -27.12
CA ALA A 97 5.39 1.00 -26.50
C ALA A 97 4.49 -0.24 -26.73
N ARG A 98 3.29 -0.06 -27.31
CA ARG A 98 2.31 -1.11 -27.65
C ARG A 98 2.08 -2.08 -26.47
N PRO A 99 1.40 -1.62 -25.39
CA PRO A 99 1.12 -2.43 -24.21
C PRO A 99 0.42 -3.75 -24.57
N ALA A 100 0.73 -4.81 -23.83
CA ALA A 100 0.05 -6.08 -24.01
C ALA A 100 -1.43 -5.97 -23.59
N PRO A 101 -2.37 -6.57 -24.33
CA PRO A 101 -3.77 -6.57 -23.93
C PRO A 101 -3.98 -7.42 -22.66
N GLY A 102 -4.87 -6.96 -21.77
CA GLY A 102 -5.44 -7.75 -20.67
C GLY A 102 -4.67 -7.75 -19.34
N ASP A 103 -3.34 -7.77 -19.36
CA ASP A 103 -2.49 -7.85 -18.15
C ASP A 103 -1.50 -6.68 -18.07
N SER A 104 -2.03 -5.48 -18.33
CA SER A 104 -1.28 -4.23 -18.32
C SER A 104 -2.01 -3.13 -17.58
N GLU A 105 -1.25 -2.31 -16.85
CA GLU A 105 -1.76 -1.16 -16.10
C GLU A 105 -0.86 0.05 -16.26
N ALA A 106 -1.46 1.24 -16.37
CA ALA A 106 -0.78 2.52 -16.16
C ALA A 106 -1.02 2.95 -14.72
N VAL A 107 0.05 3.26 -13.99
CA VAL A 107 0.05 3.48 -12.54
C VAL A 107 0.70 4.80 -12.20
N PHE A 108 0.01 5.57 -11.35
CA PHE A 108 0.49 6.85 -10.83
C PHE A 108 0.15 6.96 -9.35
N THR A 109 1.14 7.16 -8.48
CA THR A 109 0.92 7.33 -7.04
C THR A 109 1.12 8.78 -6.66
N TRP A 110 0.14 9.38 -5.97
CA TRP A 110 0.15 10.79 -5.59
C TRP A 110 -0.34 10.99 -4.15
N PRO A 111 0.10 12.06 -3.44
CA PRO A 111 -0.40 12.35 -2.10
C PRO A 111 -1.93 12.43 -2.04
N SER A 112 -2.56 11.71 -1.12
CA SER A 112 -4.03 11.65 -1.04
C SER A 112 -4.68 12.99 -0.72
N ARG A 113 -3.94 13.91 -0.09
CA ARG A 113 -4.43 15.26 0.28
C ARG A 113 -4.28 16.29 -0.83
N ASP A 114 -3.55 15.98 -1.90
CA ASP A 114 -3.42 16.88 -3.04
C ASP A 114 -4.63 16.71 -3.98
N THR A 115 -5.72 17.39 -3.64
CA THR A 115 -6.98 17.28 -4.36
C THR A 115 -7.01 18.09 -5.67
N GLU A 116 -6.09 19.04 -5.84
CA GLU A 116 -6.01 19.91 -7.03
C GLU A 116 -5.79 19.11 -8.32
N VAL A 117 -5.11 17.97 -8.23
CA VAL A 117 -4.82 17.11 -9.40
C VAL A 117 -5.90 16.07 -9.71
N THR A 118 -6.90 15.92 -8.84
CA THR A 118 -7.87 14.81 -8.94
C THR A 118 -8.71 14.90 -10.21
N ALA A 119 -9.21 16.08 -10.56
CA ALA A 119 -10.00 16.28 -11.77
C ALA A 119 -9.20 15.93 -13.04
N THR A 120 -7.92 16.29 -13.07
CA THR A 120 -7.01 15.94 -14.18
C THR A 120 -6.83 14.44 -14.29
N LEU A 121 -6.58 13.73 -13.18
CA LEU A 121 -6.44 12.27 -13.20
C LEU A 121 -7.70 11.59 -13.75
N LEU A 122 -8.89 12.01 -13.29
CA LEU A 122 -10.17 11.50 -13.78
C LEU A 122 -10.38 11.77 -15.28
N ALA A 123 -10.01 12.97 -15.76
CA ALA A 123 -10.10 13.31 -17.18
C ALA A 123 -9.19 12.44 -18.06
N HIS A 124 -8.07 11.97 -17.52
CA HIS A 124 -7.18 11.00 -18.17
C HIS A 124 -7.61 9.54 -17.96
N GLY A 125 -8.78 9.29 -17.36
CA GLY A 125 -9.37 7.96 -17.18
C GLY A 125 -8.77 7.16 -16.02
N PHE A 126 -8.01 7.79 -15.12
CA PHE A 126 -7.52 7.14 -13.91
C PHE A 126 -8.64 6.94 -12.89
N THR A 127 -8.55 5.82 -12.16
CA THR A 127 -9.40 5.53 -11.01
C THR A 127 -8.52 5.19 -9.79
N PRO A 128 -8.96 5.50 -8.55
CA PRO A 128 -8.23 5.07 -7.37
C PRO A 128 -8.18 3.53 -7.31
N LYS A 129 -6.96 2.98 -7.24
CA LYS A 129 -6.71 1.53 -7.12
C LYS A 129 -6.51 1.14 -5.65
N THR A 130 -5.51 1.72 -5.00
CA THR A 130 -5.20 1.45 -3.59
C THR A 130 -4.90 2.74 -2.83
N VAL A 131 -5.12 2.70 -1.53
CA VAL A 131 -4.69 3.75 -0.60
C VAL A 131 -3.59 3.19 0.28
N THR A 132 -2.45 3.87 0.33
CA THR A 132 -1.46 3.70 1.38
C THR A 132 -1.90 4.53 2.57
N ALA A 133 -2.26 3.87 3.65
CA ALA A 133 -2.74 4.53 4.86
C ALA A 133 -1.70 4.48 5.97
N VAL A 134 -1.68 5.51 6.81
CA VAL A 134 -0.74 5.64 7.92
C VAL A 134 -1.49 5.86 9.23
N ARG A 135 -0.97 5.25 10.28
CA ARG A 135 -1.40 5.45 11.67
C ARG A 135 -0.18 5.72 12.53
N ALA A 136 -0.25 6.72 13.40
CA ALA A 136 0.74 6.92 14.46
C ALA A 136 0.51 5.95 15.62
N ALA A 137 1.58 5.43 16.21
CA ALA A 137 1.48 4.66 17.44
C ALA A 137 0.94 5.56 18.56
N THR A 138 -0.06 5.07 19.27
CA THR A 138 -0.64 5.78 20.42
C THR A 138 0.20 5.49 21.66
N THR A 139 0.82 6.51 22.23
CA THR A 139 1.46 6.45 23.56
C THR A 139 0.38 6.52 24.64
N GLY A 140 -0.36 5.44 24.82
CA GLY A 140 -1.27 5.27 25.96
C GLY A 140 -0.91 3.98 26.69
N PRO A 141 -1.24 3.84 27.98
CA PRO A 141 -1.12 2.54 28.65
C PRO A 141 -1.85 1.50 27.78
N PRO A 142 -1.29 0.28 27.62
CA PRO A 142 -1.97 -0.74 26.85
C PRO A 142 -3.39 -0.85 27.40
N PRO A 143 -4.44 -0.70 26.58
CA PRO A 143 -5.79 -0.94 27.07
C PRO A 143 -5.77 -2.31 27.73
N GLY A 144 -6.34 -2.41 28.94
CA GLY A 144 -6.26 -3.60 29.79
C GLY A 144 -6.54 -4.88 29.00
N ARG A 145 -5.78 -5.93 29.32
CA ARG A 145 -5.80 -7.32 28.80
C ARG A 145 -6.95 -7.58 27.85
N ALA A 146 -6.63 -7.95 26.59
CA ALA A 146 -7.57 -8.22 25.50
C ALA A 146 -8.91 -8.74 26.03
N ALA A 147 -9.98 -8.00 25.75
CA ALA A 147 -11.32 -8.41 26.14
C ALA A 147 -11.55 -9.81 25.57
N ARG A 148 -11.77 -10.80 26.44
CA ARG A 148 -12.50 -12.01 26.07
C ARG A 148 -13.90 -11.54 25.69
N ALA A 149 -14.10 -11.19 24.43
CA ALA A 149 -15.41 -10.91 23.87
C ALA A 149 -16.06 -12.27 23.56
N GLY A 150 -16.52 -12.95 24.62
CA GLY A 150 -17.03 -14.32 24.52
C GLY A 150 -15.96 -15.33 24.12
N ASP A 151 -16.30 -16.22 23.20
CA ASP A 151 -15.48 -17.35 22.74
C ASP A 151 -14.37 -16.99 21.73
N LEU A 152 -14.08 -15.70 21.52
CA LEU A 152 -13.03 -15.24 20.61
C LEU A 152 -11.66 -15.25 21.29
N LEU A 153 -10.72 -15.99 20.69
CA LEU A 153 -9.30 -16.04 21.03
C LEU A 153 -8.47 -15.47 19.89
N VAL A 154 -7.56 -14.55 20.18
CA VAL A 154 -6.51 -14.14 19.23
C VAL A 154 -5.19 -14.73 19.71
N ARG A 155 -4.53 -15.52 18.87
CA ARG A 155 -3.26 -16.19 19.19
C ARG A 155 -2.29 -16.14 18.01
N PRO A 156 -0.96 -16.21 18.24
CA PRO A 156 0.00 -16.36 17.15
C PRO A 156 -0.26 -17.63 16.33
N LEU A 157 0.06 -17.59 15.03
CA LEU A 157 0.19 -18.79 14.21
C LEU A 157 1.39 -19.60 14.71
N ALA A 158 1.16 -20.86 15.10
CA ALA A 158 2.23 -21.75 15.51
C ALA A 158 2.79 -22.46 14.25
N PRO A 159 4.09 -22.31 13.90
CA PRO A 159 4.64 -22.89 12.68
C PRO A 159 4.57 -24.43 12.60
N ALA A 160 4.43 -25.10 13.74
CA ALA A 160 4.36 -26.57 13.83
C ALA A 160 2.96 -27.14 13.50
N ASP A 161 1.91 -26.32 13.47
CA ASP A 161 0.55 -26.78 13.15
C ASP A 161 0.26 -26.60 11.66
N ALA A 162 0.35 -27.70 10.91
CA ALA A 162 0.10 -27.70 9.47
C ALA A 162 -1.36 -27.32 9.13
N GLY A 163 -2.33 -27.67 9.98
CA GLY A 163 -3.75 -27.36 9.76
C GLY A 163 -4.04 -25.87 9.93
N ASP A 164 -3.44 -25.24 10.94
CA ASP A 164 -3.51 -23.79 11.14
C ASP A 164 -2.91 -23.03 9.94
N LEU A 165 -1.74 -23.47 9.46
CA LEU A 165 -1.08 -22.86 8.30
C LEU A 165 -1.94 -22.98 7.04
N ASP A 166 -2.50 -24.16 6.77
CA ASP A 166 -3.39 -24.37 5.62
C ASP A 166 -4.60 -23.44 5.68
N ARG A 167 -5.21 -23.29 6.86
CA ARG A 167 -6.34 -22.38 7.03
C ARG A 167 -5.95 -20.91 6.90
N ALA A 168 -4.78 -20.52 7.40
CA ALA A 168 -4.24 -19.17 7.24
C ALA A 168 -3.99 -18.85 5.76
N VAL A 169 -3.38 -19.76 5.00
CA VAL A 169 -3.19 -19.60 3.55
C VAL A 169 -4.53 -19.43 2.86
N ALA A 170 -5.54 -20.24 3.19
CA ALA A 170 -6.87 -20.10 2.61
C ALA A 170 -7.50 -18.72 2.88
N LEU A 171 -7.36 -18.19 4.11
CA LEU A 171 -7.82 -16.84 4.47
C LEU A 171 -7.06 -15.74 3.72
N TRP A 172 -5.74 -15.87 3.54
CA TRP A 172 -4.97 -14.92 2.73
C TRP A 172 -5.48 -14.91 1.28
N LEU A 173 -5.72 -16.09 0.70
CA LEU A 173 -6.25 -16.19 -0.66
C LEU A 173 -7.69 -15.65 -0.77
N ASP A 174 -8.50 -15.77 0.30
CA ASP A 174 -9.82 -15.12 0.38
C ASP A 174 -9.70 -13.59 0.34
N GLU A 175 -8.70 -13.01 1.01
CA GLU A 175 -8.41 -11.57 0.92
C GLU A 175 -8.06 -11.17 -0.52
N LEU A 176 -7.11 -11.89 -1.15
CA LEU A 176 -6.72 -11.60 -2.52
C LEU A 176 -7.91 -11.67 -3.48
N ARG A 177 -8.77 -12.69 -3.36
CA ARG A 177 -9.99 -12.80 -4.18
C ARG A 177 -10.98 -11.68 -3.91
N TRP A 178 -11.15 -11.31 -2.64
CA TRP A 178 -12.04 -10.22 -2.26
C TRP A 178 -11.61 -8.90 -2.90
N ASP A 179 -10.32 -8.58 -2.78
CA ASP A 179 -9.73 -7.35 -3.28
C ASP A 179 -9.66 -7.29 -4.82
N ALA A 180 -9.60 -8.44 -5.49
CA ALA A 180 -9.55 -8.53 -6.95
C ALA A 180 -10.80 -7.94 -7.62
N GLN A 181 -11.95 -7.99 -6.93
CA GLN A 181 -13.21 -7.39 -7.39
C GLN A 181 -13.12 -5.87 -7.52
N PHE A 182 -12.17 -5.24 -6.82
CA PHE A 182 -11.93 -3.80 -6.84
C PHE A 182 -10.69 -3.42 -7.66
N GLY A 183 -10.04 -4.40 -8.31
CA GLY A 183 -8.85 -4.19 -9.14
C GLY A 183 -7.57 -3.89 -8.37
N SER A 184 -7.53 -4.09 -7.05
CA SER A 184 -6.31 -3.87 -6.24
C SER A 184 -5.36 -5.06 -6.23
N THR A 185 -5.85 -6.26 -6.57
CA THR A 185 -5.07 -7.52 -6.60
C THR A 185 -5.38 -8.31 -7.87
N MET A 186 -4.49 -9.24 -8.19
CA MET A 186 -4.60 -10.17 -9.31
C MET A 186 -4.15 -11.56 -8.86
N PRO A 187 -5.03 -12.38 -8.25
CA PRO A 187 -4.68 -13.72 -7.82
C PRO A 187 -4.05 -14.53 -8.96
N ARG A 188 -2.91 -15.17 -8.68
CA ARG A 188 -2.14 -16.00 -9.62
C ARG A 188 -2.05 -17.42 -9.08
N GLU A 189 -1.66 -18.36 -9.94
CA GLU A 189 -1.37 -19.74 -9.52
C GLU A 189 -0.29 -19.79 -8.43
N SER A 190 0.71 -18.90 -8.52
CA SER A 190 1.80 -18.75 -7.55
C SER A 190 1.38 -18.14 -6.21
N SER A 191 0.19 -17.51 -6.11
CA SER A 191 -0.23 -16.80 -4.89
C SER A 191 -0.30 -17.70 -3.66
N ALA A 192 -0.77 -18.94 -3.80
CA ALA A 192 -0.86 -19.88 -2.69
C ALA A 192 0.51 -20.29 -2.15
N HIS A 193 1.46 -20.51 -3.06
CA HIS A 193 2.85 -20.81 -2.70
C HIS A 193 3.47 -19.67 -1.90
N HIS A 194 3.35 -18.43 -2.39
CA HIS A 194 3.91 -17.26 -1.72
C HIS A 194 3.25 -16.96 -0.37
N ALA A 195 1.92 -17.07 -0.28
CA ALA A 195 1.21 -16.93 0.98
C ALA A 195 1.72 -17.96 2.00
N ARG A 196 1.88 -19.23 1.60
CA ARG A 196 2.42 -20.27 2.48
C ARG A 196 3.85 -19.97 2.92
N GLN A 197 4.72 -19.62 1.98
CA GLN A 197 6.13 -19.31 2.26
C GLN A 197 6.25 -18.15 3.27
N ARG A 198 5.42 -17.11 3.11
CA ARG A 198 5.45 -15.93 3.97
C ARG A 198 4.88 -16.20 5.36
N LEU A 199 3.77 -16.92 5.45
CA LEU A 199 3.14 -17.28 6.72
C LEU A 199 3.95 -18.30 7.53
N ALA A 200 4.70 -19.19 6.85
CA ALA A 200 5.56 -20.18 7.48
C ALA A 200 6.99 -19.68 7.74
N ALA A 201 7.33 -18.45 7.36
CA ALA A 201 8.67 -17.92 7.53
C ALA A 201 9.05 -17.90 9.03
N PRO A 202 10.27 -18.32 9.40
CA PRO A 202 10.72 -18.23 10.78
C PRO A 202 10.62 -16.79 11.30
N GLY A 203 9.96 -16.61 12.44
CA GLY A 203 9.76 -15.30 13.03
C GLY A 203 8.67 -14.46 12.36
N ALA A 204 7.83 -15.02 11.47
CA ALA A 204 6.71 -14.29 10.87
C ALA A 204 5.70 -13.80 11.94
N TRP A 205 5.32 -12.52 11.84
CA TRP A 205 4.34 -11.92 12.75
C TRP A 205 2.93 -12.16 12.20
N VAL A 206 2.33 -13.26 12.65
CA VAL A 206 1.03 -13.72 12.19
C VAL A 206 0.15 -14.07 13.39
N TRP A 207 -1.07 -13.56 13.39
CA TRP A 207 -2.10 -13.90 14.39
C TRP A 207 -3.33 -14.48 13.72
N LEU A 208 -3.91 -15.46 14.40
CA LEU A 208 -5.16 -16.09 14.05
C LEU A 208 -6.24 -15.67 15.04
N ALA A 209 -7.43 -15.43 14.53
CA ALA A 209 -8.63 -15.32 15.34
C ALA A 209 -9.35 -16.66 15.33
N GLU A 210 -9.56 -17.23 16.51
CA GLU A 210 -10.23 -18.50 16.72
C GLU A 210 -11.53 -18.26 17.50
N ARG A 211 -12.64 -18.83 17.02
CA ARG A 211 -13.93 -18.82 17.72
C ARG A 211 -14.52 -20.22 17.65
N ASN A 212 -14.98 -20.75 18.78
CA ASN A 212 -15.50 -22.12 18.86
C ASN A 212 -14.56 -23.16 18.25
N ARG A 213 -13.25 -23.00 18.51
CA ARG A 213 -12.16 -23.85 17.98
C ARG A 213 -11.98 -23.81 16.47
N ARG A 214 -12.57 -22.83 15.79
CA ARG A 214 -12.45 -22.61 14.34
C ARG A 214 -11.69 -21.33 14.07
N ILE A 215 -10.69 -21.39 13.21
CA ILE A 215 -9.98 -20.19 12.74
C ILE A 215 -10.86 -19.44 11.75
N THR A 216 -11.14 -18.19 12.07
CA THR A 216 -12.08 -17.33 11.35
C THR A 216 -11.48 -16.02 10.87
N GLY A 217 -10.24 -15.73 11.27
CA GLY A 217 -9.53 -14.55 10.79
C GLY A 217 -8.03 -14.72 10.89
N LEU A 218 -7.34 -13.93 10.09
CA LEU A 218 -5.90 -13.90 9.93
C LEU A 218 -5.48 -12.44 9.91
N LEU A 219 -4.35 -12.14 10.55
CA LEU A 219 -3.63 -10.91 10.33
C LEU A 219 -2.12 -11.18 10.26
N SER A 220 -1.44 -10.57 9.30
CA SER A 220 0.02 -10.61 9.17
C SER A 220 0.61 -9.20 9.16
N VAL A 221 1.81 -9.07 9.72
CA VAL A 221 2.52 -7.81 9.90
C VAL A 221 4.01 -8.01 9.62
N GLU A 222 4.68 -6.95 9.20
CA GLU A 222 6.12 -6.82 9.15
C GLU A 222 6.56 -5.84 10.25
N PRO A 223 7.44 -6.24 11.16
CA PRO A 223 8.02 -5.35 12.15
C PRO A 223 8.98 -4.33 11.49
N PRO A 224 9.41 -3.26 12.19
CA PRO A 224 10.20 -2.17 11.61
C PRO A 224 11.47 -2.56 10.85
N GLU A 225 12.12 -3.64 11.27
CA GLU A 225 13.31 -4.21 10.65
C GLU A 225 13.04 -4.86 9.29
N GLU A 226 11.82 -5.33 9.04
CA GLU A 226 11.40 -5.98 7.79
C GLU A 226 10.65 -5.02 6.86
N ALA A 227 10.00 -4.01 7.42
CA ALA A 227 9.16 -3.04 6.69
C ALA A 227 9.95 -1.87 6.03
N ALA A 228 11.24 -2.07 5.74
CA ALA A 228 12.12 -1.03 5.19
C ALA A 228 11.64 -0.48 3.83
N TRP A 229 10.96 -1.32 3.03
CA TRP A 229 10.39 -0.89 1.75
C TRP A 229 9.21 0.09 1.94
N ALA A 230 8.34 -0.16 2.93
CA ALA A 230 7.20 0.70 3.25
C ALA A 230 7.66 2.00 3.94
N ALA A 231 8.73 1.94 4.74
CA ALA A 231 9.30 3.10 5.40
C ALA A 231 9.72 4.22 4.44
N ARG A 232 10.04 3.90 3.17
CA ARG A 232 10.38 4.89 2.13
C ARG A 232 9.20 5.78 1.72
N GLN A 233 7.97 5.38 2.05
CA GLN A 233 6.75 6.12 1.71
C GLN A 233 6.38 7.18 2.75
N VAL A 234 7.11 7.30 3.86
CA VAL A 234 6.75 8.20 4.96
C VAL A 234 7.99 8.87 5.54
N ALA A 235 7.87 10.10 6.03
CA ALA A 235 8.96 10.80 6.71
C ALA A 235 9.23 10.27 8.13
N ALA A 236 8.38 9.37 8.64
CA ALA A 236 8.51 8.76 9.95
C ALA A 236 9.61 7.69 9.98
N ARG A 237 10.16 7.45 11.17
CA ARG A 237 11.15 6.40 11.43
C ARG A 237 10.50 5.23 12.15
N ARG A 238 11.10 4.03 12.02
CA ARG A 238 10.63 2.79 12.65
C ARG A 238 9.15 2.52 12.33
N VAL A 239 8.91 2.15 11.08
CA VAL A 239 7.59 1.92 10.52
C VAL A 239 7.33 0.43 10.52
N GLY A 240 6.25 -0.03 11.15
CA GLY A 240 5.72 -1.37 10.89
C GLY A 240 4.79 -1.36 9.68
N TYR A 241 4.57 -2.52 9.06
CA TYR A 241 3.66 -2.64 7.93
C TYR A 241 2.65 -3.77 8.16
N LEU A 242 1.35 -3.46 8.11
CA LEU A 242 0.30 -4.49 8.16
C LEU A 242 0.05 -4.96 6.74
N SER A 243 0.37 -6.23 6.48
CA SER A 243 0.39 -6.81 5.14
C SER A 243 -0.97 -7.36 4.71
N THR A 244 -1.63 -8.08 5.62
CA THR A 244 -2.89 -8.79 5.35
C THR A 244 -3.77 -8.75 6.59
N LEU A 245 -5.07 -8.50 6.38
CA LEU A 245 -6.12 -8.74 7.37
C LEU A 245 -7.34 -9.34 6.66
N MET A 246 -7.69 -10.57 7.04
CA MET A 246 -8.90 -11.21 6.58
C MET A 246 -9.73 -11.72 7.74
N VAL A 247 -11.04 -11.49 7.66
CA VAL A 247 -12.05 -12.07 8.55
C VAL A 247 -13.13 -12.67 7.66
N GLU A 248 -13.48 -13.91 7.96
CA GLU A 248 -14.59 -14.60 7.30
C GLU A 248 -15.87 -13.76 7.30
N ALA A 249 -16.64 -13.85 6.22
CA ALA A 249 -17.86 -13.06 6.05
C ALA A 249 -18.84 -13.19 7.23
N ALA A 250 -18.99 -14.41 7.77
CA ALA A 250 -19.89 -14.70 8.90
C ALA A 250 -19.46 -14.08 10.24
N GLU A 251 -18.19 -13.67 10.38
CA GLU A 251 -17.63 -13.10 11.62
C GLU A 251 -17.42 -11.58 11.53
N ARG A 252 -17.82 -10.96 10.41
CA ARG A 252 -17.75 -9.51 10.23
C ARG A 252 -18.79 -8.81 11.11
N GLY A 253 -18.44 -7.63 11.61
CA GLY A 253 -19.29 -6.88 12.55
C GLY A 253 -19.25 -7.37 14.01
N CYS A 254 -18.58 -8.50 14.28
CA CYS A 254 -18.49 -9.12 15.61
C CYS A 254 -17.23 -8.73 16.41
N GLY A 255 -16.44 -7.77 15.92
CA GLY A 255 -15.22 -7.30 16.58
C GLY A 255 -13.95 -8.13 16.32
N THR A 256 -14.01 -9.21 15.54
CA THR A 256 -12.86 -10.08 15.23
C THR A 256 -11.68 -9.31 14.61
N GLY A 257 -11.93 -8.48 13.59
CA GLY A 257 -10.90 -7.66 12.97
C GLY A 257 -10.29 -6.63 13.93
N THR A 258 -11.12 -6.03 14.79
CA THR A 258 -10.66 -5.08 15.82
C THR A 258 -9.74 -5.77 16.83
N ALA A 259 -10.06 -7.00 17.24
CA ALA A 259 -9.22 -7.77 18.15
C ALA A 259 -7.86 -8.10 17.53
N LEU A 260 -7.84 -8.58 16.28
CA LEU A 260 -6.61 -8.86 15.53
C LEU A 260 -5.72 -7.60 15.40
N VAL A 261 -6.30 -6.49 14.94
CA VAL A 261 -5.56 -5.24 14.73
C VAL A 261 -5.01 -4.68 16.04
N ARG A 262 -5.78 -4.75 17.13
CA ARG A 262 -5.31 -4.32 18.45
C ARG A 262 -4.10 -5.14 18.90
N THR A 263 -4.13 -6.46 18.73
CA THR A 263 -3.00 -7.34 19.07
C THR A 263 -1.75 -6.96 18.26
N ALA A 264 -1.91 -6.77 16.96
CA ALA A 264 -0.82 -6.37 16.07
C ALA A 264 -0.24 -5.00 16.39
N HIS A 265 -1.09 -4.01 16.68
CA HIS A 265 -0.63 -2.66 17.05
C HIS A 265 0.13 -2.66 18.37
N LEU A 266 -0.28 -3.47 19.35
CA LEU A 266 0.46 -3.63 20.60
C LEU A 266 1.83 -4.26 20.35
N ALA A 267 1.90 -5.35 19.59
CA ALA A 267 3.16 -5.99 19.26
C ALA A 267 4.10 -5.04 18.50
N LEU A 268 3.58 -4.27 17.52
CA LEU A 268 4.36 -3.28 16.80
C LEU A 268 4.87 -2.17 17.72
N ALA A 269 4.05 -1.69 18.64
CA ALA A 269 4.44 -0.67 19.62
C ALA A 269 5.52 -1.21 20.58
N GLU A 270 5.44 -2.48 20.98
CA GLU A 270 6.46 -3.16 21.80
C GLU A 270 7.79 -3.33 21.05
N ALA A 271 7.75 -3.60 19.74
CA ALA A 271 8.94 -3.51 18.86
C ALA A 271 9.42 -2.06 18.63
N GLY A 272 8.68 -1.08 19.16
CA GLY A 272 8.93 0.37 19.09
C GLY A 272 8.67 0.99 17.72
N ALA A 273 7.77 0.40 16.93
CA ALA A 273 7.23 1.07 15.76
C ALA A 273 6.55 2.37 16.20
N THR A 274 6.91 3.49 15.55
CA THR A 274 6.26 4.78 15.83
C THR A 274 5.05 5.00 14.93
N HIS A 275 5.02 4.32 13.78
CA HIS A 275 3.95 4.40 12.79
C HIS A 275 3.70 3.01 12.20
N THR A 276 2.49 2.80 11.74
CA THR A 276 2.10 1.62 10.98
C THR A 276 1.55 2.06 9.64
N LEU A 277 2.04 1.46 8.56
CA LEU A 277 1.50 1.60 7.22
C LEU A 277 0.72 0.35 6.81
N LEU A 278 -0.21 0.51 5.89
CA LEU A 278 -0.87 -0.57 5.18
C LEU A 278 -1.35 -0.09 3.81
N HIS A 279 -1.67 -1.03 2.93
CA HIS A 279 -2.44 -0.74 1.72
C HIS A 279 -3.84 -1.32 1.86
N TYR A 280 -4.83 -0.64 1.30
CA TYR A 280 -6.16 -1.21 1.11
C TYR A 280 -6.74 -0.83 -0.26
N ALA A 281 -7.60 -1.68 -0.80
CA ALA A 281 -8.35 -1.41 -2.03
C ALA A 281 -9.22 -0.14 -1.88
N ALA A 282 -8.97 0.88 -2.70
CA ALA A 282 -9.60 2.19 -2.55
C ALA A 282 -11.13 2.13 -2.66
N LEU A 283 -11.65 1.19 -3.45
CA LEU A 283 -13.08 0.98 -3.67
C LEU A 283 -13.70 -0.09 -2.76
N SER A 284 -12.93 -0.70 -1.85
CA SER A 284 -13.50 -1.68 -0.91
C SER A 284 -14.44 -0.98 0.08
N PRO A 285 -15.74 -1.38 0.11
CA PRO A 285 -16.72 -0.76 1.00
C PRO A 285 -16.49 -1.10 2.47
N LEU A 286 -15.64 -2.10 2.76
CA LEU A 286 -15.34 -2.55 4.12
C LEU A 286 -14.02 -1.97 4.63
N SER A 287 -12.99 -1.97 3.79
CA SER A 287 -11.62 -1.65 4.22
C SER A 287 -11.50 -0.19 4.62
N GLY A 288 -12.00 0.75 3.81
CA GLY A 288 -11.94 2.18 4.11
C GLY A 288 -12.55 2.51 5.48
N PRO A 289 -13.86 2.25 5.71
CA PRO A 289 -14.49 2.52 6.99
C PRO A 289 -13.83 1.82 8.18
N PHE A 290 -13.37 0.58 8.00
CA PHE A 290 -12.69 -0.17 9.07
C PHE A 290 -11.35 0.49 9.44
N TRP A 291 -10.50 0.78 8.47
CA TRP A 291 -9.17 1.34 8.72
C TRP A 291 -9.24 2.76 9.29
N HIS A 292 -10.19 3.58 8.82
CA HIS A 292 -10.43 4.89 9.41
C HIS A 292 -10.82 4.81 10.89
N ARG A 293 -11.71 3.87 11.27
CA ARG A 293 -12.05 3.64 12.68
C ARG A 293 -10.88 3.09 13.49
N ALA A 294 -9.97 2.34 12.86
CA ALA A 294 -8.73 1.87 13.48
C ALA A 294 -7.65 2.98 13.61
N GLY A 295 -7.96 4.23 13.22
CA GLY A 295 -7.07 5.39 13.36
C GLY A 295 -6.11 5.58 12.19
N TYR A 296 -6.30 4.88 11.07
CA TYR A 296 -5.57 5.13 9.85
C TYR A 296 -6.16 6.29 9.08
N ARG A 297 -5.30 7.03 8.40
CA ARG A 297 -5.68 8.04 7.42
C ARG A 297 -4.90 7.84 6.11
N PRO A 298 -5.48 8.17 4.95
CA PRO A 298 -4.78 8.15 3.68
C PRO A 298 -3.53 9.02 3.73
N LEU A 299 -2.44 8.50 3.15
CA LEU A 299 -1.19 9.24 2.89
C LEU A 299 -0.95 9.33 1.39
N TRP A 300 -1.04 8.20 0.69
CA TRP A 300 -0.92 8.11 -0.76
C TRP A 300 -2.12 7.43 -1.37
N THR A 301 -2.50 7.88 -2.56
CA THR A 301 -3.44 7.18 -3.43
C THR A 301 -2.68 6.71 -4.66
N THR A 302 -2.71 5.42 -4.92
CA THR A 302 -2.28 4.83 -6.18
C THR A 302 -3.45 4.82 -7.12
N TRP A 303 -3.30 5.52 -8.24
CA TRP A 303 -4.26 5.62 -9.32
C TRP A 303 -3.84 4.69 -10.43
N ALA A 304 -4.82 4.00 -11.02
CA ALA A 304 -4.58 3.15 -12.17
C ALA A 304 -5.63 3.30 -13.25
N ARG A 305 -5.22 3.00 -14.47
CA ARG A 305 -6.10 2.74 -15.61
C ARG A 305 -5.49 1.66 -16.48
N ARG A 306 -6.30 1.04 -17.33
CA ARG A 306 -5.74 0.18 -18.39
C ARG A 306 -5.14 1.08 -19.47
N PRO A 307 -3.92 0.81 -19.96
CA PRO A 307 -3.43 1.46 -21.16
C PRO A 307 -4.40 1.21 -22.33
N PRO A 308 -4.54 2.16 -23.26
CA PRO A 308 -5.36 1.95 -24.44
C PRO A 308 -4.88 0.72 -25.20
N ALA A 309 -5.82 -0.16 -25.57
CA ALA A 309 -5.54 -1.26 -26.50
C ALA A 309 -5.27 -0.67 -27.89
N HIS A 310 -4.26 -1.19 -28.57
CA HIS A 310 -3.97 -0.88 -29.98
C HIS A 310 -4.54 -1.96 -30.88
#